data_AF-A0AAZ3QX74-F1
#
_entry.id   AF-A0AAZ3QX74-F1
#
_cell.length_a   1.000
_cell.length_b   1.000
_cell.length_c   1.000
_cell.angle_alpha   90.00
_cell.angle_beta   90.00
_cell.angle_gamma   90.00
#
_symmetry.space_group_name_H-M   'P 1'
#
loop_
_entity.id
_entity.type
_entity.pdbx_description
1 polymer ?
#
loop_
_entity_poly.entity_id
_entity_poly.type
_entity_poly.pdbx_seq_one_letter_code
_entity_poly.pdbx_strand_id
1 'polypeptide(L)'
;MLISPEQVALIGQVFEAYVTEHHRSDILQILQEPDEDAHYPVVINAMTLFEANMEVGDYFNAYPSEVINIFDNTLHRAAKTVLENSTQQRWYKVKHYLHARITVGEVNRP
;
A
#
# COMPACT_ATOMS: atom_id res chain seq x y z
N MET A 1 22.03 -10.55 -1.20
CA MET A 1 21.75 -9.82 0.05
C MET A 1 20.24 -9.68 0.12
N LEU A 2 19.63 -10.05 1.24
CA LEU A 2 18.18 -9.99 1.47
C LEU A 2 17.91 -8.92 2.51
N ILE A 3 16.76 -8.25 2.42
CA ILE A 3 16.31 -7.30 3.43
C ILE A 3 16.09 -8.08 4.74
N SER A 4 16.65 -7.60 5.85
CA SER A 4 16.49 -8.24 7.16
C SER A 4 15.03 -8.15 7.62
N PRO A 5 14.53 -9.12 8.41
CA PRO A 5 13.13 -9.10 8.88
C PRO A 5 12.75 -7.83 9.66
N GLU A 6 13.70 -7.21 10.38
CA GLU A 6 13.50 -5.93 11.05
C GLU A 6 13.29 -4.78 10.05
N GLN A 7 14.05 -4.76 8.96
CA GLN A 7 13.90 -3.78 7.89
C GLN A 7 12.58 -3.99 7.15
N VAL A 8 12.20 -5.25 6.89
CA VAL A 8 10.88 -5.57 6.33
C VAL A 8 9.76 -5.03 7.22
N ALA A 9 9.86 -5.22 8.53
CA ALA A 9 8.88 -4.72 9.49
C ALA A 9 8.82 -3.19 9.49
N LEU A 10 9.97 -2.50 9.45
CA LEU A 10 10.05 -1.04 9.36
C LEU A 10 9.38 -0.52 8.09
N ILE A 11 9.77 -1.06 6.93
CA ILE A 11 9.23 -0.67 5.62
C ILE A 11 7.71 -0.86 5.59
N GLY A 12 7.24 -2.02 6.06
CA GLY A 12 5.81 -2.33 6.16
C GLY A 12 5.09 -1.36 7.09
N GLN A 13 5.62 -1.08 8.28
CA GLN A 13 4.97 -0.19 9.25
C GLN A 13 4.86 1.25 8.73
N VAL A 14 5.93 1.79 8.13
CA VAL A 14 5.92 3.13 7.53
C VAL A 14 4.91 3.18 6.39
N PHE A 15 4.92 2.18 5.51
CA PHE A 15 4.01 2.12 4.38
C PHE A 15 2.56 1.99 4.83
N GLU A 16 2.27 1.13 5.81
CA GLU A 16 0.92 0.95 6.38
C GLU A 16 0.38 2.27 6.95
N ALA A 17 1.20 3.00 7.71
CA ALA A 17 0.83 4.31 8.24
C ALA A 17 0.54 5.30 7.10
N TYR A 18 1.43 5.39 6.11
CA TYR A 18 1.29 6.27 4.96
C TYR A 18 0.00 5.97 4.17
N VAL A 19 -0.27 4.71 3.81
CA VAL A 19 -1.48 4.37 3.03
C VAL A 19 -2.77 4.53 3.85
N THR A 20 -2.73 4.31 5.16
CA THR A 20 -3.89 4.51 6.03
C THR A 20 -4.20 5.99 6.24
N GLU A 21 -3.19 6.85 6.15
CA GLU A 21 -3.37 8.30 6.28
C GLU A 21 -3.79 8.94 4.94
N HIS A 22 -3.08 8.61 3.85
CA HIS A 22 -3.28 9.27 2.55
C HIS A 22 -4.24 8.54 1.61
N HIS A 23 -4.32 7.21 1.66
CA HIS A 23 -5.03 6.38 0.68
C HIS A 23 -6.17 5.54 1.29
N ARG A 24 -6.53 5.78 2.55
CA ARG A 24 -7.61 5.03 3.21
C ARG A 24 -8.94 5.15 2.48
N SER A 25 -9.27 6.33 1.95
CA SER A 25 -10.49 6.54 1.17
C SER A 25 -10.47 5.73 -0.12
N ASP A 26 -9.35 5.73 -0.87
CA ASP A 26 -9.19 4.92 -2.08
C ASP A 26 -9.33 3.42 -1.77
N ILE A 27 -8.69 2.93 -0.69
CA ILE A 27 -8.79 1.54 -0.25
C ILE A 27 -10.24 1.19 0.10
N LEU A 28 -10.94 2.05 0.83
CA LEU A 28 -12.35 1.83 1.15
C LEU A 28 -13.23 1.79 -0.10
N GLN A 29 -13.02 2.69 -1.07
CA GLN A 29 -13.76 2.66 -2.33
C GLN A 29 -13.51 1.37 -3.10
N ILE A 30 -12.24 0.94 -3.21
CA ILE A 30 -11.87 -0.33 -3.81
C ILE A 30 -12.59 -1.48 -3.13
N LEU A 31 -12.59 -1.52 -1.79
CA LEU A 31 -13.26 -2.58 -1.03
C LEU A 31 -14.78 -2.60 -1.25
N GLN A 32 -15.43 -1.48 -1.60
CA GLN A 32 -16.88 -1.42 -1.90
C GLN A 32 -17.22 -1.98 -3.29
N GLU A 33 -16.24 -2.08 -4.18
CA GLU A 33 -16.52 -2.56 -5.53
C GLU A 33 -17.08 -3.99 -5.49
N PRO A 34 -18.04 -4.34 -6.36
CA PRO A 34 -18.68 -5.66 -6.32
C PRO A 34 -17.76 -6.78 -6.83
N ASP A 35 -16.77 -6.44 -7.66
CA ASP A 35 -15.89 -7.36 -8.37
C ASP A 35 -14.63 -7.68 -7.56
N GLU A 36 -14.50 -8.91 -7.07
CA GLU A 36 -13.41 -9.36 -6.18
C GLU A 36 -12.14 -9.76 -6.93
N ASP A 37 -12.29 -10.13 -8.21
CA ASP A 37 -11.25 -10.66 -9.09
C ASP A 37 -10.63 -9.58 -9.99
N ALA A 38 -11.19 -8.38 -10.00
CA ALA A 38 -10.58 -7.23 -10.67
C ALA A 38 -9.25 -6.81 -10.00
N HIS A 39 -8.32 -6.34 -10.83
CA HIS A 39 -7.05 -5.80 -10.35
C HIS A 39 -7.23 -4.34 -9.92
N TYR A 40 -7.01 -4.08 -8.63
CA TYR A 40 -7.12 -2.74 -8.05
C TYR A 40 -5.74 -2.19 -7.70
N PRO A 41 -5.15 -1.36 -8.57
CA PRO A 41 -3.90 -0.70 -8.27
C PRO A 41 -4.12 0.53 -7.38
N VAL A 42 -3.40 0.63 -6.28
CA VAL A 42 -3.28 1.88 -5.50
C VAL A 42 -2.02 2.59 -5.94
N VAL A 43 -2.16 3.79 -6.51
CA VAL A 43 -1.02 4.58 -6.96
C VAL A 43 -0.43 5.32 -5.78
N ILE A 44 0.82 4.98 -5.46
CA ILE A 44 1.58 5.57 -4.36
C ILE A 44 2.65 6.48 -4.95
N ASN A 45 2.76 7.68 -4.39
CA ASN A 45 3.82 8.61 -4.76
C ASN A 45 5.08 8.30 -3.96
N ALA A 46 6.10 7.83 -4.67
CA ALA A 46 7.39 7.47 -4.09
C ALA A 46 8.04 8.65 -3.36
N MET A 47 7.93 9.87 -3.90
CA MET A 47 8.55 11.06 -3.30
C MET A 47 7.99 11.32 -1.91
N THR A 48 6.67 11.37 -1.78
CA THR A 48 6.03 11.63 -0.48
C THR A 48 6.28 10.51 0.53
N LEU A 49 6.41 9.26 0.06
CA LEU A 49 6.75 8.13 0.93
C LEU A 49 8.20 8.23 1.43
N PHE A 50 9.14 8.61 0.55
CA PHE A 50 10.55 8.76 0.90
C PHE A 50 10.79 10.02 1.75
N GLU A 51 9.98 11.05 1.59
CA GLU A 51 9.96 12.22 2.49
C GLU A 51 9.47 11.84 3.88
N ALA A 52 8.46 10.97 3.98
CA ALA A 52 7.98 10.45 5.27
C ALA A 52 9.03 9.56 5.94
N ASN A 53 9.79 8.77 5.17
CA ASN A 53 10.91 7.98 5.68
C ASN A 53 11.99 7.75 4.61
N MET A 54 13.14 8.40 4.80
CA MET A 54 14.25 8.31 3.86
C MET A 54 14.84 6.89 3.76
N GLU A 55 14.82 6.11 4.85
CA GLU A 55 15.37 4.76 4.88
C GLU A 55 14.59 3.82 3.94
N VAL A 56 13.27 3.98 3.87
CA VAL A 56 12.42 3.26 2.90
C VAL A 56 12.84 3.59 1.46
N GLY A 57 13.22 4.84 1.18
CA GLY A 57 13.74 5.25 -0.11
C GLY A 57 15.08 4.61 -0.48
N ASP A 58 15.97 4.45 0.50
CA ASP A 58 17.24 3.74 0.30
C ASP A 58 17.01 2.25 0.01
N TYR A 59 16.12 1.59 0.76
CA TYR A 59 15.76 0.19 0.49
C TYR A 59 15.07 0.01 -0.85
N PHE A 60 14.20 0.96 -1.24
CA PHE A 60 13.53 0.90 -2.53
C PHE A 60 14.52 1.06 -3.69
N ASN A 61 15.51 1.96 -3.55
CA ASN A 61 16.58 2.11 -4.55
C ASN A 61 17.50 0.88 -4.62
N ALA A 62 17.82 0.27 -3.49
CA ALA A 62 18.70 -0.90 -3.43
C ALA A 62 18.01 -2.20 -3.86
N TYR A 63 16.73 -2.39 -3.49
CA TYR A 63 15.97 -3.62 -3.64
C TYR A 63 14.50 -3.35 -4.04
N PRO A 64 14.24 -2.75 -5.21
CA PRO A 64 12.89 -2.33 -5.60
C PRO A 64 11.89 -3.49 -5.62
N SER A 65 12.27 -4.65 -6.15
CA SER A 65 11.37 -5.82 -6.23
C SER A 65 10.97 -6.36 -4.85
N GLU A 66 11.91 -6.39 -3.90
CA GLU A 66 11.63 -6.85 -2.53
C GLU A 66 10.69 -5.86 -1.83
N VAL A 67 10.98 -4.56 -1.94
CA VAL A 67 10.18 -3.50 -1.34
C VAL A 67 8.76 -3.46 -1.92
N ILE A 68 8.60 -3.66 -3.23
CA ILE A 68 7.28 -3.76 -3.87
C ILE A 68 6.49 -4.93 -3.29
N ASN A 69 7.11 -6.11 -3.12
CA ASN A 69 6.44 -7.25 -2.50
C ASN A 69 6.02 -6.97 -1.04
N ILE A 70 6.83 -6.21 -0.30
CA ILE A 70 6.50 -5.79 1.07
C ILE A 70 5.30 -4.84 1.03
N PHE A 71 5.28 -3.88 0.12
CA PHE A 71 4.16 -2.95 -0.05
C PHE A 71 2.85 -3.65 -0.40
N ASP A 72 2.85 -4.59 -1.35
CA ASP A 72 1.66 -5.36 -1.72
C ASP A 72 1.09 -6.13 -0.51
N ASN A 73 1.95 -6.87 0.20
CA ASN A 73 1.54 -7.61 1.39
C ASN A 73 1.00 -6.68 2.50
N THR A 74 1.67 -5.56 2.72
CA THR A 74 1.28 -4.55 3.70
C THR A 74 -0.04 -3.89 3.32
N LEU A 75 -0.25 -3.59 2.04
CA LEU A 75 -1.47 -2.98 1.53
C LEU A 75 -2.66 -3.92 1.73
N HIS A 76 -2.50 -5.21 1.45
CA HIS A 76 -3.50 -6.24 1.74
C HIS A 76 -3.87 -6.26 3.23
N ARG A 77 -2.85 -6.21 4.10
CA ARG A 77 -3.05 -6.19 5.56
C ARG A 77 -3.77 -4.91 6.00
N ALA A 78 -3.33 -3.75 5.52
CA ALA A 78 -3.93 -2.46 5.82
C ALA A 78 -5.40 -2.42 5.38
N ALA A 79 -5.70 -2.89 4.18
CA ALA A 79 -7.07 -2.97 3.66
C ALA A 79 -7.95 -3.87 4.53
N LYS A 80 -7.43 -5.02 4.98
CA LYS A 80 -8.15 -5.91 5.92
C LYS A 80 -8.37 -5.23 7.28
N THR A 81 -7.37 -4.56 7.84
CA THR A 81 -7.51 -3.82 9.09
C THR A 81 -8.54 -2.69 8.97
N VAL A 82 -8.52 -1.93 7.88
CA VAL A 82 -9.48 -0.86 7.60
C VAL A 82 -10.90 -1.41 7.44
N LEU A 83 -11.05 -2.56 6.78
CA LEU A 83 -12.30 -3.31 6.68
C LEU A 83 -12.81 -3.75 8.05
N GLU A 84 -11.95 -4.38 8.86
CA GLU A 84 -12.31 -4.88 10.19
C GLU A 84 -12.78 -3.74 11.12
N ASN A 85 -12.14 -2.56 11.02
CA ASN A 85 -12.53 -1.37 11.76
C ASN A 85 -13.78 -0.66 11.21
N SER A 86 -14.23 -1.00 10.00
CA SER A 86 -15.42 -0.38 9.40
C SER A 86 -16.68 -1.13 9.83
N THR A 87 -17.67 -0.42 10.36
CA THR A 87 -18.95 -1.00 10.83
C THR A 87 -19.83 -1.55 9.69
N GLN A 88 -19.48 -1.28 8.43
CA GLN A 88 -20.21 -1.67 7.23
C GLN A 88 -19.60 -2.90 6.52
N GLN A 89 -18.97 -3.82 7.26
CA GLN A 89 -18.30 -5.03 6.73
C GLN A 89 -19.15 -5.84 5.73
N ARG A 90 -20.50 -5.76 5.82
CA ARG A 90 -21.42 -6.46 4.90
C ARG A 90 -21.37 -5.99 3.45
N TRP A 91 -20.85 -4.80 3.16
CA TRP A 91 -20.80 -4.23 1.81
C TRP A 91 -19.41 -4.17 1.22
N TYR A 92 -18.39 -4.53 2.00
CA TYR A 92 -17.03 -4.56 1.53
C TYR A 92 -16.61 -5.99 1.26
N LYS A 93 -15.94 -6.19 0.13
CA LYS A 93 -15.38 -7.49 -0.24
C LYS A 93 -13.87 -7.41 -0.29
N VAL A 94 -13.21 -8.41 0.29
CA VAL A 94 -11.74 -8.50 0.26
C VAL A 94 -11.31 -8.70 -1.18
N LYS A 95 -10.42 -7.82 -1.67
CA LYS A 95 -9.90 -7.93 -3.04
C LYS A 95 -8.76 -8.93 -3.10
N HIS A 96 -8.78 -9.76 -4.13
CA HIS A 96 -7.73 -10.76 -4.34
C HIS A 96 -6.48 -10.16 -4.98
N TYR A 97 -6.63 -9.07 -5.75
CA TYR A 97 -5.55 -8.45 -6.52
C TYR A 97 -5.39 -6.96 -6.20
N LEU A 98 -4.95 -6.65 -4.98
CA LEU A 98 -4.63 -5.28 -4.56
C LEU A 98 -3.11 -5.07 -4.62
N HIS A 99 -2.65 -4.17 -5.50
CA HIS A 99 -1.23 -3.96 -5.74
C HIS A 99 -0.85 -2.47 -5.61
N ALA A 100 0.29 -2.19 -4.99
CA ALA A 100 0.86 -0.87 -4.89
C ALA A 100 1.61 -0.53 -6.18
N ARG A 101 1.15 0.50 -6.91
CA ARG A 101 1.87 1.05 -8.06
C ARG A 101 2.66 2.27 -7.61
N ILE A 102 3.98 2.10 -7.53
CA ILE A 102 4.89 3.18 -7.17
C ILE A 102 5.14 4.07 -8.39
N THR A 103 4.95 5.37 -8.22
CA THR A 103 5.21 6.39 -9.25
C THR A 103 6.21 7.41 -8.74
N VAL A 104 7.18 7.77 -9.58
CA VAL A 104 8.20 8.79 -9.28
C VAL A 104 7.80 10.06 -10.03
N GLY A 105 7.19 11.01 -9.31
CA GLY A 105 6.73 12.29 -9.85
C GLY A 105 5.23 12.53 -9.65
N GLU A 106 4.83 13.81 -9.66
CA GLU A 106 3.42 14.20 -9.65
C GLU A 106 2.70 13.48 -10.79
N VAL A 107 1.78 12.58 -10.44
CA VAL A 107 0.75 12.13 -11.39
C VAL A 107 -0.17 13.34 -11.57
N ASN A 108 0.21 14.20 -12.51
CA ASN A 108 -0.59 15.31 -12.99
C ASN A 108 -1.89 14.70 -13.51
N ARG A 109 -2.91 14.63 -12.64
CA ARG A 109 -4.26 14.26 -13.06
C ARG A 109 -4.77 15.47 -13.86
N PRO A 110 -5.14 15.27 -15.14
CA PRO A 110 -5.59 16.35 -16.02
C PRO A 110 -6.87 17.02 -15.51
#